data_AF-A0A9P0DQG9-F1
#
_entry.id   AF-A0A9P0DQG9-F1
#
_cell.length_a   1.000
_cell.length_b   1.000
_cell.length_c   1.000
_cell.angle_alpha   90.00
_cell.angle_beta   90.00
_cell.angle_gamma   90.00
#
_symmetry.space_group_name_H-M   'P 1'
#
loop_
_entity.id
_entity.type
_entity.pdbx_description
1 polymer ?
#
loop_
_entity_poly.entity_id
_entity_poly.type
_entity_poly.pdbx_seq_one_letter_code
_entity_poly.pdbx_strand_id
1 'polypeptide(L)'
;MANTLKYFNKVNQNIRLLSTTNVKSDAWLSKIFVRKIEPTKESHSRMLSDKEIIYSLQTHNYRPDSKIAYLNNVKNTVDFIKAQDSLSKDVELVGSWTVNVGDQDQALHLWKFTGGYEKIDHFNNVVGSSQDYHKLTEEQGRIVRSRHLQYLLAFSYWPQILLREPKNIYEIRSYALKPGTMIEWGNNWARAINYRQNNDEAFAGFFSQVGRLYNVHHIWCYNNLNGRKETRESAWRSPGWDECVAYTVPLIREMHCRIMVPTEFSPTQ
;
A
#
# COMPACT_ATOMS: atom_id res chain seq x y z
N MET A 1 -25.88 38.78 90.06
CA MET A 1 -27.16 38.24 90.56
C MET A 1 -27.77 37.40 89.45
N ALA A 2 -28.05 36.14 89.77
CA ALA A 2 -28.52 35.09 88.88
C ALA A 2 -30.06 35.11 88.74
N ASN A 3 -30.55 34.57 87.61
CA ASN A 3 -31.88 33.98 87.38
C ASN A 3 -31.93 33.59 85.88
N THR A 4 -32.44 32.46 85.38
CA THR A 4 -33.01 31.22 85.92
C THR A 4 -33.14 30.24 84.74
N LEU A 5 -32.98 28.94 84.99
CA LEU A 5 -33.20 27.82 84.07
C LEU A 5 -34.65 27.72 83.53
N LYS A 6 -34.83 27.12 82.34
CA LYS A 6 -35.60 25.86 82.16
C LYS A 6 -35.41 25.22 80.77
N TYR A 7 -35.04 23.93 80.82
CA TYR A 7 -34.97 22.92 79.76
C TYR A 7 -36.35 22.57 79.19
N PHE A 8 -36.43 22.13 77.92
CA PHE A 8 -37.03 20.82 77.55
C PHE A 8 -36.71 20.39 76.10
N ASN A 9 -36.60 19.07 75.96
CA ASN A 9 -36.14 18.21 74.86
C ASN A 9 -36.84 18.33 73.50
N LYS A 10 -36.07 18.11 72.41
CA LYS A 10 -36.33 16.98 71.49
C LYS A 10 -35.13 16.69 70.58
N VAL A 11 -34.50 15.53 70.79
CA VAL A 11 -33.63 14.82 69.84
C VAL A 11 -34.46 13.68 69.25
N ASN A 12 -34.45 13.55 67.92
CA ASN A 12 -34.64 12.30 67.19
C ASN A 12 -33.84 12.43 65.89
N GLN A 13 -32.70 11.75 65.80
CA GLN A 13 -32.53 10.42 65.18
C GLN A 13 -32.90 10.40 63.69
N ASN A 14 -31.87 10.35 62.84
CA ASN A 14 -31.85 9.50 61.65
C ASN A 14 -30.39 9.25 61.20
N ILE A 15 -29.88 8.14 61.73
CA ILE A 15 -29.17 7.03 61.07
C ILE A 15 -28.25 7.36 59.87
N ARG A 16 -26.99 6.93 60.06
CA ARG A 16 -25.88 6.85 59.10
C ARG A 16 -26.20 5.93 57.92
N LEU A 17 -25.78 6.32 56.72
CA LEU A 17 -25.36 5.40 55.67
C LEU A 17 -24.04 5.89 55.07
N LEU A 18 -22.97 5.14 55.37
CA LEU A 18 -21.69 5.21 54.69
C LEU A 18 -21.87 4.64 53.28
N SER A 19 -21.83 5.51 52.28
CA SER A 19 -21.75 5.12 50.88
C SER A 19 -20.28 4.95 50.50
N THR A 20 -19.81 3.71 50.46
CA THR A 20 -18.56 3.34 49.79
C THR A 20 -18.84 3.24 48.30
N THR A 21 -18.67 4.33 47.55
CA THR A 21 -18.67 4.23 46.08
C THR A 21 -17.32 3.74 45.62
N ASN A 22 -17.28 2.45 45.26
CA ASN A 22 -16.23 1.83 44.47
C ASN A 22 -15.90 2.71 43.26
N VAL A 23 -14.63 3.10 43.14
CA VAL A 23 -14.06 3.59 41.87
C VAL A 23 -13.99 2.36 40.94
N LYS A 24 -15.07 2.12 40.19
CA LYS A 24 -15.06 1.17 39.09
C LYS A 24 -14.32 1.80 37.90
N SER A 25 -13.22 1.16 37.56
CA SER A 25 -12.46 1.36 36.34
C SER A 25 -13.30 1.00 35.10
N ASP A 26 -14.04 1.96 34.55
CA ASP A 26 -14.76 1.79 33.27
C ASP A 26 -14.25 2.77 32.20
N ALA A 27 -12.92 2.96 32.13
CA ALA A 27 -12.25 3.79 31.12
C ALA A 27 -11.72 3.00 29.90
N TRP A 28 -12.04 1.70 29.78
CA TRP A 28 -11.54 0.85 28.69
C TRP A 28 -12.61 0.40 27.67
N LEU A 29 -13.90 0.47 27.99
CA LEU A 29 -14.95 -0.09 27.12
C LEU A 29 -15.76 0.95 26.30
N SER A 30 -15.43 2.24 26.36
CA SER A 30 -16.21 3.30 25.67
C SER A 30 -15.74 3.68 24.26
N LYS A 31 -14.88 2.88 23.59
CA LYS A 31 -14.35 3.19 22.24
C LYS A 31 -14.65 2.14 21.17
N ILE A 32 -15.88 1.65 21.11
CA ILE A 32 -16.37 0.94 19.91
C ILE A 32 -17.74 1.49 19.51
N PHE A 33 -17.79 2.78 19.18
CA PHE A 33 -18.75 3.22 18.17
C PHE A 33 -18.12 2.95 16.80
N VAL A 34 -18.39 1.78 16.25
CA VAL A 34 -18.26 1.57 14.81
C VAL A 34 -19.13 2.65 14.17
N ARG A 35 -18.53 3.66 13.54
CA ARG A 35 -19.26 4.56 12.65
C ARG A 35 -20.01 3.65 11.69
N LYS A 36 -21.35 3.65 11.74
CA LYS A 36 -22.17 3.00 10.72
C LYS A 36 -21.79 3.67 9.41
N ILE A 37 -20.99 2.96 8.61
CA ILE A 37 -20.68 3.36 7.24
C ILE A 37 -22.02 3.27 6.53
N GLU A 38 -22.56 4.42 6.11
CA GLU A 38 -23.72 4.41 5.21
C GLU A 38 -23.35 3.58 3.98
N PRO A 39 -24.20 2.62 3.56
CA PRO A 39 -23.92 1.82 2.39
C PRO A 39 -23.90 2.74 1.16
N THR A 40 -22.71 3.18 0.75
CA THR A 40 -22.50 3.95 -0.46
C THR A 40 -22.93 3.10 -1.65
N LYS A 41 -23.87 3.61 -2.45
CA LYS A 41 -24.44 2.95 -3.64
C LYS A 41 -23.47 2.85 -4.84
N GLU A 42 -22.21 3.26 -4.68
CA GLU A 42 -21.20 3.23 -5.73
C GLU A 42 -20.05 2.27 -5.39
N SER A 43 -19.46 1.64 -6.41
CA SER A 43 -18.30 0.75 -6.19
C SER A 43 -17.14 1.54 -5.59
N HIS A 44 -16.60 1.07 -4.46
CA HIS A 44 -15.57 1.74 -3.66
C HIS A 44 -14.31 2.23 -4.41
N SER A 45 -14.03 1.72 -5.62
CA SER A 45 -12.95 2.18 -6.49
C SER A 45 -13.23 3.50 -7.24
N ARG A 46 -14.49 3.95 -7.40
CA ARG A 46 -14.83 5.19 -8.14
C ARG A 46 -14.28 6.46 -7.51
N MET A 47 -14.16 6.51 -6.18
CA MET A 47 -13.72 7.74 -5.50
C MET A 47 -12.20 7.97 -5.54
N LEU A 48 -11.41 6.95 -5.91
CA LEU A 48 -9.97 6.94 -5.68
C LEU A 48 -9.12 6.78 -6.94
N SER A 49 -9.70 6.56 -8.13
CA SER A 49 -8.91 6.25 -9.33
C SER A 49 -9.68 6.40 -10.65
N ASP A 50 -8.94 6.63 -11.74
CA ASP A 50 -9.40 6.39 -13.11
C ASP A 50 -9.51 4.88 -13.37
N LYS A 51 -10.65 4.42 -13.92
CA LYS A 51 -10.92 2.99 -14.18
C LYS A 51 -10.37 2.51 -15.52
N GLU A 52 -10.04 3.43 -16.43
CA GLU A 52 -9.49 3.09 -17.73
C GLU A 52 -8.04 2.59 -17.65
N ILE A 53 -7.33 2.94 -16.57
CA ILE A 53 -5.94 2.54 -16.36
C ILE A 53 -5.87 1.48 -15.25
N ILE A 54 -5.44 0.28 -15.61
CA ILE A 54 -5.20 -0.81 -14.67
C ILE A 54 -3.71 -1.11 -14.62
N TYR A 55 -3.17 -1.19 -13.41
CA TYR A 55 -1.78 -1.60 -13.21
C TYR A 55 -1.72 -3.08 -12.85
N SER A 56 -0.75 -3.79 -13.41
CA SER A 56 -0.42 -5.17 -13.07
C SER A 56 0.89 -5.18 -12.33
N LEU A 57 0.87 -5.63 -11.07
CA LEU A 57 2.07 -5.82 -10.26
C LEU A 57 2.39 -7.31 -10.20
N GLN A 58 3.40 -7.72 -10.96
CA GLN A 58 3.93 -9.07 -10.97
C GLN A 58 5.09 -9.17 -9.97
N THR A 59 5.06 -10.19 -9.12
CA THR A 59 6.17 -10.56 -8.23
C THR A 59 6.63 -11.97 -8.58
N HIS A 60 7.86 -12.13 -9.02
CA HIS A 60 8.45 -13.41 -9.42
C HIS A 60 9.59 -13.76 -8.46
N ASN A 61 9.58 -14.97 -7.90
CA ASN A 61 10.70 -15.53 -7.16
C ASN A 61 11.45 -16.49 -8.09
N TYR A 62 12.66 -16.13 -8.51
CA TYR A 62 13.48 -16.97 -9.37
C TYR A 62 14.42 -17.86 -8.55
N ARG A 63 15.02 -18.87 -9.20
CA ARG A 63 16.05 -19.68 -8.57
C ARG A 63 17.34 -18.85 -8.44
N PRO A 64 18.06 -18.89 -7.30
CA PRO A 64 19.23 -18.07 -7.01
C PRO A 64 20.35 -18.26 -8.04
N ASP A 65 20.47 -19.47 -8.59
CA ASP A 65 21.45 -19.82 -9.63
C ASP A 65 21.04 -19.38 -11.04
N SER A 66 19.84 -18.80 -11.20
CA SER A 66 19.20 -18.55 -12.50
C SER A 66 18.95 -17.07 -12.79
N LYS A 67 19.49 -16.13 -11.99
CA LYS A 67 19.22 -14.68 -12.12
C LYS A 67 19.39 -14.16 -13.55
N ILE A 68 20.52 -14.47 -14.19
CA ILE A 68 20.83 -13.98 -15.55
C ILE A 68 19.83 -14.55 -16.57
N ALA A 69 19.63 -15.86 -16.56
CA ALA A 69 18.66 -16.53 -17.45
C ALA A 69 17.25 -15.98 -17.25
N TYR A 70 16.86 -15.71 -15.99
CA TYR A 70 15.58 -15.14 -15.64
C TYR A 70 15.41 -13.73 -16.21
N LEU A 71 16.40 -12.85 -16.00
CA LEU A 71 16.32 -11.47 -16.50
C LEU A 71 16.29 -11.43 -18.04
N ASN A 72 17.06 -12.29 -18.72
CA ASN A 72 17.02 -12.41 -20.17
C ASN A 72 15.64 -12.86 -20.66
N ASN A 73 15.03 -13.85 -20.00
CA ASN A 73 13.68 -14.32 -20.35
C ASN A 73 12.61 -13.23 -20.15
N VAL A 74 12.68 -12.47 -19.04
CA VAL A 74 11.77 -11.32 -18.83
C VAL A 74 12.01 -10.23 -19.88
N LYS A 75 13.27 -9.90 -20.20
CA LYS A 75 13.59 -8.94 -21.27
C LYS A 75 12.97 -9.36 -22.59
N ASN A 76 13.13 -10.63 -22.98
CA ASN A 76 12.53 -11.17 -24.20
C ASN A 76 11.00 -11.12 -24.18
N THR A 77 10.39 -11.28 -23.00
CA THR A 77 8.94 -11.11 -22.82
C THR A 77 8.51 -9.66 -23.06
N VAL A 78 9.27 -8.70 -22.53
CA VAL A 78 9.03 -7.26 -22.77
C VAL A 78 9.17 -6.93 -24.26
N ASP A 79 10.22 -7.42 -24.90
CA ASP A 79 10.50 -7.19 -26.32
C ASP A 79 9.42 -7.84 -27.20
N PHE A 80 8.96 -9.05 -26.87
CA PHE A 80 7.82 -9.69 -27.52
C PHE A 80 6.57 -8.81 -27.46
N ILE A 81 6.20 -8.33 -26.27
CA ILE A 81 4.98 -7.50 -26.08
C ILE A 81 5.09 -6.21 -26.89
N LYS A 82 6.25 -5.54 -26.86
CA LYS A 82 6.49 -4.31 -27.63
C LYS A 82 6.42 -4.53 -29.15
N ALA A 83 6.84 -5.69 -29.63
CA ALA A 83 6.80 -6.03 -31.05
C ALA A 83 5.38 -6.37 -31.57
N GLN A 84 4.41 -6.61 -30.67
CA GLN A 84 3.02 -6.85 -31.07
C GLN A 84 2.27 -5.53 -31.24
N ASP A 85 1.99 -5.12 -32.48
CA ASP A 85 1.21 -3.90 -32.78
C ASP A 85 -0.16 -3.86 -32.08
N SER A 86 -0.75 -5.03 -31.85
CA SER A 86 -2.04 -5.19 -31.16
C SER A 86 -1.96 -4.97 -29.65
N LEU A 87 -0.77 -4.96 -29.06
CA LEU A 87 -0.54 -4.79 -27.62
C LEU A 87 0.24 -3.51 -27.29
N SER A 88 1.18 -3.11 -28.14
CA SER A 88 2.19 -2.09 -27.87
C SER A 88 1.63 -0.69 -27.56
N LYS A 89 0.39 -0.40 -27.98
CA LYS A 89 -0.31 0.85 -27.69
C LYS A 89 -1.01 0.86 -26.33
N ASP A 90 -1.41 -0.31 -25.84
CA ASP A 90 -2.29 -0.44 -24.68
C ASP A 90 -1.55 -1.01 -23.45
N VAL A 91 -0.42 -1.70 -23.66
CA VAL A 91 0.35 -2.40 -22.62
C VAL A 91 1.77 -1.84 -22.54
N GLU A 92 2.09 -1.23 -21.41
CA GLU A 92 3.38 -0.57 -21.18
C GLU A 92 4.06 -1.15 -19.93
N LEU A 93 5.36 -1.46 -20.04
CA LEU A 93 6.18 -1.71 -18.87
C LEU A 93 6.48 -0.37 -18.19
N VAL A 94 6.02 -0.18 -16.96
CA VAL A 94 6.27 1.04 -16.18
C VAL A 94 7.59 0.94 -15.43
N GLY A 95 7.90 -0.25 -14.91
CA GLY A 95 9.17 -0.50 -14.25
C GLY A 95 9.40 -1.97 -13.97
N SER A 96 10.67 -2.35 -13.96
CA SER A 96 11.16 -3.69 -13.69
C SER A 96 12.33 -3.60 -12.73
N TRP A 97 12.26 -4.31 -11.60
CA TRP A 97 13.28 -4.22 -10.56
C TRP A 97 13.63 -5.60 -9.99
N THR A 98 14.88 -5.74 -9.54
CA THR A 98 15.30 -6.84 -8.67
C THR A 98 15.36 -6.38 -7.22
N VAL A 99 14.99 -7.24 -6.29
CA VAL A 99 15.04 -6.94 -4.86
C VAL A 99 16.47 -7.11 -4.36
N ASN A 100 17.01 -6.05 -3.75
CA ASN A 100 18.34 -6.04 -3.13
C ASN A 100 18.27 -6.20 -1.59
N VAL A 101 17.23 -5.64 -0.95
CA VAL A 101 16.96 -5.81 0.49
C VAL A 101 15.53 -6.29 0.68
N GLY A 102 15.34 -7.36 1.45
CA GLY A 102 14.06 -8.08 1.60
C GLY A 102 14.20 -9.50 1.06
N ASP A 103 13.18 -9.99 0.36
CA ASP A 103 13.23 -11.30 -0.31
C ASP A 103 14.24 -11.28 -1.46
N GLN A 104 15.43 -11.83 -1.23
CA GLN A 104 16.44 -12.00 -2.27
C GLN A 104 15.96 -13.02 -3.33
N ASP A 105 16.54 -12.96 -4.52
CA ASP A 105 16.11 -13.75 -5.68
C ASP A 105 14.66 -13.49 -6.13
N GLN A 106 14.20 -12.25 -5.91
CA GLN A 106 12.88 -11.77 -6.31
C GLN A 106 13.00 -10.60 -7.29
N ALA A 107 12.04 -10.52 -8.21
CA ALA A 107 11.85 -9.37 -9.09
C ALA A 107 10.39 -8.93 -9.11
N LEU A 108 10.21 -7.63 -9.34
CA LEU A 108 8.91 -6.99 -9.46
C LEU A 108 8.81 -6.31 -10.82
N HIS A 109 7.69 -6.51 -11.50
CA HIS A 109 7.39 -5.88 -12.78
C HIS A 109 6.04 -5.19 -12.69
N LEU A 110 6.04 -3.89 -12.91
CA LEU A 110 4.85 -3.05 -12.93
C LEU A 110 4.50 -2.76 -14.39
N TRP A 111 3.32 -3.21 -14.81
CA TRP A 111 2.77 -2.97 -16.14
C TRP A 111 1.55 -2.06 -16.04
N LYS A 112 1.30 -1.26 -17.07
CA LYS A 112 0.13 -0.42 -17.22
C LYS A 112 -0.67 -0.90 -18.42
N PHE A 113 -1.97 -1.10 -18.21
CA PHE A 113 -2.96 -1.38 -19.22
C PHE A 113 -3.87 -0.16 -19.37
N THR A 114 -4.00 0.35 -20.59
CA THR A 114 -4.90 1.46 -20.94
C THR A 114 -6.09 0.92 -21.71
N GLY A 115 -7.31 1.18 -21.23
CA GLY A 115 -8.57 0.63 -21.77
C GLY A 115 -9.20 -0.46 -20.89
N GLY A 116 -8.88 -0.47 -19.60
CA GLY A 116 -9.54 -1.31 -18.59
C GLY A 116 -9.30 -2.81 -18.74
N TYR A 117 -10.21 -3.61 -18.17
CA TYR A 117 -10.08 -5.07 -18.12
C TYR A 117 -10.22 -5.73 -19.50
N GLU A 118 -10.94 -5.12 -20.43
CA GLU A 118 -11.07 -5.62 -21.82
C GLU A 118 -9.70 -5.75 -22.48
N LYS A 119 -8.79 -4.79 -22.25
CA LYS A 119 -7.43 -4.83 -22.79
C LYS A 119 -6.54 -5.87 -22.13
N ILE A 120 -6.82 -6.20 -20.87
CA ILE A 120 -6.19 -7.33 -20.18
C ILE A 120 -6.67 -8.66 -20.79
N ASP A 121 -7.96 -8.80 -21.06
CA ASP A 121 -8.51 -10.00 -21.70
C ASP A 121 -7.98 -10.17 -23.13
N HIS A 122 -7.92 -9.08 -23.90
CA HIS A 122 -7.27 -9.07 -25.20
C HIS A 122 -5.81 -9.49 -25.13
N PHE A 123 -5.03 -8.94 -24.18
CA PHE A 123 -3.66 -9.37 -23.92
C PHE A 123 -3.58 -10.87 -23.66
N ASN A 124 -4.43 -11.40 -22.78
CA ASN A 124 -4.46 -12.83 -22.44
C ASN A 124 -4.76 -13.71 -23.67
N ASN A 125 -5.66 -13.27 -24.55
CA ASN A 125 -5.99 -13.99 -25.79
C ASN A 125 -4.82 -14.01 -26.78
N VAL A 126 -4.13 -12.86 -26.96
CA VAL A 126 -2.97 -12.77 -27.85
C VAL A 126 -1.84 -13.65 -27.34
N VAL A 127 -1.49 -13.57 -26.06
CA VAL A 127 -0.39 -14.35 -25.51
C VAL A 127 -0.72 -15.84 -25.40
N GLY A 128 -1.99 -16.20 -25.13
CA GLY A 128 -2.45 -17.59 -25.04
C GLY A 128 -2.58 -18.31 -26.39
N SER A 129 -2.53 -17.58 -27.50
CA SER A 129 -2.49 -18.14 -28.86
C SER A 129 -1.10 -18.08 -29.50
N SER A 130 -0.13 -17.44 -28.84
CA SER A 130 1.21 -17.25 -29.37
C SER A 130 2.15 -18.38 -29.00
N GLN A 131 2.62 -19.12 -30.00
CA GLN A 131 3.62 -20.17 -29.80
C GLN A 131 4.95 -19.63 -29.27
N ASP A 132 5.34 -18.41 -29.64
CA ASP A 132 6.59 -17.82 -29.15
C ASP A 132 6.46 -17.38 -27.70
N TYR A 133 5.31 -16.85 -27.30
CA TYR A 133 5.05 -16.56 -25.89
C TYR A 133 4.98 -17.83 -25.03
N HIS A 134 4.46 -18.93 -25.58
CA HIS A 134 4.47 -20.22 -24.90
C HIS A 134 5.91 -20.71 -24.63
N LYS A 135 6.82 -20.59 -25.60
CA LYS A 135 8.25 -20.92 -25.39
C LYS A 135 8.85 -20.09 -24.25
N LEU A 136 8.60 -18.77 -24.23
CA LEU A 136 9.06 -17.89 -23.16
C LEU A 136 8.51 -18.34 -21.79
N THR A 137 7.24 -18.75 -21.74
CA THR A 137 6.58 -19.21 -20.52
C THR A 137 7.15 -20.55 -20.03
N GLU A 138 7.43 -21.49 -20.94
CA GLU A 138 8.06 -22.78 -20.62
C GLU A 138 9.48 -22.60 -20.08
N GLU A 139 10.29 -21.76 -20.73
CA GLU A 139 11.63 -21.41 -20.25
C GLU A 139 11.58 -20.79 -18.85
N GLN A 140 10.68 -19.83 -18.65
CA GLN A 140 10.47 -19.20 -17.34
C GLN A 140 10.08 -20.22 -16.27
N GLY A 141 9.25 -21.21 -16.62
CA GLY A 141 8.81 -22.27 -15.72
C GLY A 141 9.95 -23.14 -15.17
N ARG A 142 11.09 -23.24 -15.87
CA ARG A 142 12.26 -24.01 -15.41
C ARG A 142 13.13 -23.24 -14.40
N ILE A 143 13.01 -21.92 -14.38
CA ILE A 143 13.91 -21.02 -13.62
C ILE A 143 13.19 -20.19 -12.55
N VAL A 144 11.85 -20.19 -12.54
CA VAL A 144 11.02 -19.48 -11.56
C VAL A 144 10.40 -20.47 -10.57
N ARG A 145 10.51 -20.15 -9.27
CA ARG A 145 9.96 -20.94 -8.16
C ARG A 145 8.48 -20.63 -7.93
N SER A 146 8.11 -19.35 -8.02
CA SER A 146 6.72 -18.91 -7.81
C SER A 146 6.48 -17.55 -8.45
N ARG A 147 5.22 -17.27 -8.80
CA ARG A 147 4.77 -15.99 -9.35
C ARG A 147 3.48 -15.54 -8.65
N HIS A 148 3.35 -14.24 -8.46
CA HIS A 148 2.14 -13.60 -7.97
C HIS A 148 1.79 -12.41 -8.86
N LEU A 149 0.51 -12.20 -9.12
CA LEU A 149 -0.03 -11.12 -9.91
C LEU A 149 -1.17 -10.44 -9.14
N GLN A 150 -1.13 -9.11 -9.08
CA GLN A 150 -2.25 -8.29 -8.62
C GLN A 150 -2.61 -7.27 -9.69
N TYR A 151 -3.92 -7.07 -9.89
CA TYR A 151 -4.42 -5.91 -10.63
C TYR A 151 -4.76 -4.80 -9.65
N LEU A 152 -4.25 -3.62 -9.92
CA LEU A 152 -4.21 -2.48 -9.04
C LEU A 152 -4.79 -1.24 -9.73
N LEU A 153 -5.29 -0.32 -8.92
CA LEU A 153 -5.61 1.05 -9.34
C LEU A 153 -4.69 2.02 -8.61
N ALA A 154 -4.32 3.11 -9.29
CA ALA A 154 -3.53 4.18 -8.70
C ALA A 154 -4.40 5.07 -7.82
N PHE A 155 -3.86 5.54 -6.69
CA PHE A 155 -4.52 6.58 -5.90
C PHE A 155 -4.52 7.90 -6.66
N SER A 156 -5.67 8.54 -6.80
CA SER A 156 -5.85 9.81 -7.51
C SER A 156 -5.08 10.99 -6.90
N TYR A 157 -4.78 10.92 -5.60
CA TYR A 157 -3.98 11.92 -4.88
C TYR A 157 -2.47 11.66 -4.94
N TRP A 158 -2.04 10.54 -5.53
CA TRP A 158 -0.62 10.28 -5.73
C TRP A 158 -0.10 11.07 -6.94
N PRO A 159 1.14 11.59 -6.92
CA PRO A 159 1.72 12.20 -8.09
C PRO A 159 1.74 11.24 -9.28
N GLN A 160 1.65 11.81 -10.49
CA GLN A 160 1.82 11.07 -11.73
C GLN A 160 3.21 10.43 -11.77
N ILE A 161 3.29 9.22 -12.32
CA ILE A 161 4.57 8.52 -12.50
C ILE A 161 5.43 9.30 -13.49
N LEU A 162 6.59 9.76 -13.03
CA LEU A 162 7.61 10.42 -13.84
C LEU A 162 8.91 9.63 -13.75
N LEU A 163 9.56 9.45 -14.90
CA LEU A 163 10.90 8.88 -14.98
C LEU A 163 11.93 9.89 -14.48
N ARG A 164 12.99 9.40 -13.83
CA ARG A 164 13.96 10.24 -13.11
C ARG A 164 15.37 9.82 -13.46
N GLU A 165 16.13 10.75 -14.00
CA GLU A 165 17.59 10.67 -14.11
C GLU A 165 18.22 11.26 -12.83
N PRO A 166 19.30 10.71 -12.24
CA PRO A 166 20.15 9.57 -12.64
C PRO A 166 19.73 8.23 -11.97
N LYS A 167 20.57 7.19 -12.06
CA LYS A 167 20.35 5.85 -11.46
C LYS A 167 19.85 5.88 -10.02
N ASN A 168 18.58 5.53 -9.83
CA ASN A 168 17.89 5.53 -8.55
C ASN A 168 17.71 4.12 -7.97
N ILE A 169 17.50 4.06 -6.65
CA ILE A 169 16.93 2.89 -5.97
C ILE A 169 15.46 3.13 -5.66
N TYR A 170 14.68 2.05 -5.65
CA TYR A 170 13.25 2.09 -5.39
C TYR A 170 12.91 1.35 -4.10
N GLU A 171 12.02 1.90 -3.29
CA GLU A 171 11.47 1.23 -2.11
C GLU A 171 9.99 0.94 -2.35
N ILE A 172 9.59 -0.33 -2.36
CA ILE A 172 8.18 -0.69 -2.28
C ILE A 172 7.81 -1.04 -0.84
N ARG A 173 6.85 -0.29 -0.29
CA ARG A 173 6.19 -0.59 0.98
C ARG A 173 4.80 -1.14 0.71
N SER A 174 4.58 -2.39 1.06
CA SER A 174 3.30 -3.08 0.88
C SER A 174 2.64 -3.27 2.23
N TYR A 175 1.35 -2.95 2.33
CA TYR A 175 0.59 -3.06 3.57
C TYR A 175 -0.65 -3.90 3.34
N ALA A 176 -0.80 -4.97 4.12
CA ALA A 176 -2.06 -5.69 4.22
C ALA A 176 -2.92 -5.01 5.28
N LEU A 177 -4.01 -4.38 4.85
CA LEU A 177 -4.93 -3.67 5.72
C LEU A 177 -5.94 -4.61 6.37
N LYS A 178 -6.54 -4.16 7.47
CA LYS A 178 -7.73 -4.81 8.02
C LYS A 178 -8.88 -4.70 7.00
N PRO A 179 -9.65 -5.77 6.76
CA PRO A 179 -10.83 -5.72 5.91
C PRO A 179 -11.76 -4.58 6.32
N GLY A 180 -12.25 -3.82 5.34
CA GLY A 180 -13.12 -2.66 5.54
C GLY A 180 -12.41 -1.34 5.83
N THR A 181 -11.09 -1.32 6.10
CA THR A 181 -10.39 -0.07 6.48
C THR A 181 -9.65 0.63 5.33
N MET A 182 -9.77 0.14 4.09
CA MET A 182 -9.02 0.69 2.95
C MET A 182 -9.34 2.16 2.68
N ILE A 183 -10.63 2.54 2.70
CA ILE A 183 -11.05 3.92 2.44
C ILE A 183 -10.57 4.85 3.56
N GLU A 184 -10.76 4.43 4.81
CA GLU A 184 -10.32 5.17 5.98
C GLU A 184 -8.80 5.42 5.93
N TRP A 185 -8.03 4.37 5.63
CA TRP A 185 -6.59 4.46 5.48
C TRP A 185 -6.19 5.37 4.30
N GLY A 186 -6.85 5.22 3.14
CA GLY A 186 -6.60 6.02 1.94
C GLY A 186 -6.91 7.50 2.13
N ASN A 187 -8.01 7.85 2.80
CA ASN A 187 -8.39 9.23 3.11
C ASN A 187 -7.38 9.90 4.04
N ASN A 188 -6.79 9.15 4.97
CA ASN A 188 -5.72 9.67 5.81
C ASN A 188 -4.45 9.92 4.97
N TRP A 189 -4.09 8.96 4.10
CA TRP A 189 -2.94 9.09 3.21
C TRP A 189 -3.05 10.20 2.16
N ALA A 190 -4.26 10.54 1.71
CA ALA A 190 -4.49 11.70 0.84
C ALA A 190 -3.99 13.01 1.44
N ARG A 191 -4.00 13.13 2.76
CA ARG A 191 -3.37 14.26 3.47
C ARG A 191 -1.90 13.99 3.75
N ALA A 192 -1.59 12.76 4.18
CA ALA A 192 -0.25 12.40 4.64
C ALA A 192 0.82 12.49 3.54
N ILE A 193 0.45 12.26 2.27
CA ILE A 193 1.38 12.34 1.14
C ILE A 193 2.01 13.73 1.00
N ASN A 194 1.32 14.80 1.37
CA ASN A 194 1.83 16.17 1.26
C ASN A 194 3.03 16.42 2.20
N TYR A 195 3.12 15.70 3.34
CA TYR A 195 4.30 15.75 4.21
C TYR A 195 5.51 15.03 3.62
N ARG A 196 5.30 14.25 2.55
CA ARG A 196 6.30 13.40 1.88
C ARG A 196 6.55 13.79 0.42
N GLN A 197 6.17 15.01 0.04
CA GLN A 197 6.43 15.54 -1.31
C GLN A 197 7.66 16.46 -1.36
N ASN A 198 8.10 16.99 -0.20
CA ASN A 198 9.17 17.99 -0.16
C ASN A 198 10.52 17.49 -0.70
N ASN A 199 10.79 16.18 -0.67
CA ASN A 199 12.03 15.62 -1.22
C ASN A 199 11.80 14.88 -2.54
N ASP A 200 10.64 15.11 -3.19
CA ASP A 200 10.23 14.44 -4.41
C ASP A 200 10.42 12.92 -4.36
N GLU A 201 10.15 12.25 -3.24
CA GLU A 201 10.42 10.80 -3.14
C GLU A 201 9.29 9.91 -3.69
N ALA A 202 8.10 10.48 -3.89
CA ALA A 202 6.89 9.73 -4.21
C ALA A 202 6.87 9.33 -5.69
N PHE A 203 6.96 8.03 -5.96
CA PHE A 203 6.94 7.52 -7.34
C PHE A 203 5.55 7.01 -7.75
N ALA A 204 4.94 6.14 -6.95
CA ALA A 204 3.61 5.60 -7.25
C ALA A 204 2.89 5.08 -6.00
N GLY A 205 1.56 5.10 -6.01
CA GLY A 205 0.72 4.61 -4.92
C GLY A 205 -0.49 3.87 -5.45
N PHE A 206 -0.71 2.64 -4.97
CA PHE A 206 -1.70 1.73 -5.52
C PHE A 206 -2.52 1.02 -4.45
N PHE A 207 -3.72 0.57 -4.82
CA PHE A 207 -4.55 -0.34 -4.06
C PHE A 207 -5.06 -1.51 -4.92
N SER A 208 -5.16 -2.68 -4.29
CA SER A 208 -5.57 -3.92 -4.96
C SER A 208 -7.04 -3.92 -5.38
N GLN A 209 -7.32 -4.30 -6.62
CA GLN A 209 -8.66 -4.64 -7.10
C GLN A 209 -8.87 -6.15 -7.23
N VAL A 210 -7.87 -6.87 -7.74
CA VAL A 210 -7.93 -8.32 -7.98
C VAL A 210 -6.64 -8.98 -7.49
N GLY A 211 -6.74 -10.21 -6.99
CA GLY A 211 -5.65 -10.92 -6.33
C GLY A 211 -5.74 -10.76 -4.82
N ARG A 212 -4.62 -10.45 -4.16
CA ARG A 212 -4.60 -10.23 -2.70
C ARG A 212 -5.34 -8.93 -2.36
N LEU A 213 -6.54 -9.04 -1.83
CA LEU A 213 -7.40 -7.89 -1.46
C LEU A 213 -6.89 -7.16 -0.22
N TYR A 214 -7.42 -5.96 0.00
CA TYR A 214 -7.05 -5.07 1.11
C TYR A 214 -5.54 -4.79 1.17
N ASN A 215 -4.85 -4.83 0.02
CA ASN A 215 -3.43 -4.50 -0.08
C ASN A 215 -3.25 -3.13 -0.72
N VAL A 216 -2.29 -2.39 -0.19
CA VAL A 216 -1.86 -1.08 -0.71
C VAL A 216 -0.35 -1.07 -0.86
N HIS A 217 0.14 -0.45 -1.93
CA HIS A 217 1.55 -0.43 -2.27
C HIS A 217 1.98 1.01 -2.52
N HIS A 218 2.98 1.47 -1.76
CA HIS A 218 3.66 2.74 -2.02
C HIS A 218 5.04 2.44 -2.57
N ILE A 219 5.35 3.03 -3.72
CA ILE A 219 6.67 2.99 -4.33
C ILE A 219 7.29 4.37 -4.18
N TRP A 220 8.48 4.38 -3.60
CA TRP A 220 9.30 5.56 -3.38
C TRP A 220 10.59 5.44 -4.18
N CYS A 221 11.14 6.55 -4.63
CA CYS A 221 12.38 6.62 -5.39
C CYS A 221 13.38 7.51 -4.67
N TYR A 222 14.63 7.04 -4.58
CA TYR A 222 15.71 7.74 -3.90
C TYR A 222 17.02 7.53 -4.67
N ASN A 223 17.93 8.51 -4.61
CA ASN A 223 19.25 8.40 -5.24
C ASN A 223 20.06 7.21 -4.69
N ASN A 224 19.99 6.96 -3.38
CA ASN A 224 20.69 5.87 -2.70
C ASN A 224 20.13 5.65 -1.28
N LEU A 225 20.67 4.66 -0.56
CA LEU A 225 20.23 4.32 0.80
C LEU A 225 20.45 5.44 1.82
N ASN A 226 21.49 6.26 1.67
CA ASN A 226 21.73 7.39 2.55
C ASN A 226 20.70 8.51 2.31
N GLY A 227 20.44 8.84 1.04
CA GLY A 227 19.37 9.78 0.68
C GLY A 227 18.01 9.30 1.20
N ARG A 228 17.71 8.00 1.08
CA ARG A 228 16.51 7.41 1.70
C ARG A 228 16.45 7.66 3.21
N LYS A 229 17.55 7.47 3.94
CA LYS A 229 17.61 7.70 5.39
C LYS A 229 17.29 9.17 5.70
N GLU A 230 17.99 10.09 5.05
CA GLU A 230 17.85 11.54 5.24
C GLU A 230 16.42 12.00 4.93
N THR A 231 15.85 11.59 3.80
CA THR A 231 14.46 11.87 3.42
C THR A 231 13.48 11.39 4.49
N ARG A 232 13.62 10.15 4.97
CA ARG A 232 12.73 9.60 5.98
C ARG A 232 12.84 10.31 7.32
N GLU A 233 14.06 10.65 7.75
CA GLU A 233 14.28 11.43 8.97
C GLU A 233 13.72 12.85 8.85
N SER A 234 13.83 13.47 7.67
CA SER A 234 13.27 14.80 7.42
C SER A 234 11.74 14.81 7.51
N ALA A 235 11.06 13.75 7.03
CA ALA A 235 9.61 13.64 7.09
C ALA A 235 9.07 13.59 8.54
N TRP A 236 9.83 13.02 9.47
CA TRP A 236 9.48 13.04 10.91
C TRP A 236 9.56 14.43 11.55
N ARG A 237 10.21 15.39 10.89
CA ARG A 237 10.24 16.79 11.35
C ARG A 237 9.05 17.59 10.83
N SER A 238 8.24 17.03 9.93
CA SER A 238 7.04 17.68 9.40
C SER A 238 5.88 17.55 10.40
N PRO A 239 5.32 18.67 10.92
CA PRO A 239 4.21 18.62 11.86
C PRO A 239 2.98 17.90 11.28
N GLY A 240 2.41 16.96 12.03
CA GLY A 240 1.23 16.17 11.64
C GLY A 240 1.53 14.84 10.95
N TRP A 241 2.78 14.59 10.56
CA TRP A 241 3.19 13.28 10.04
C TRP A 241 3.06 12.18 11.10
N ASP A 242 3.46 12.48 12.33
CA ASP A 242 3.36 11.61 13.50
C ASP A 242 1.91 11.21 13.82
N GLU A 243 0.98 12.17 13.76
CA GLU A 243 -0.46 11.91 13.93
C GLU A 243 -1.01 11.00 12.81
N CYS A 244 -0.61 11.23 11.56
CA CYS A 244 -0.99 10.38 10.43
C CYS A 244 -0.50 8.94 10.64
N VAL A 245 0.74 8.77 11.10
CA VAL A 245 1.30 7.45 11.42
C VAL A 245 0.55 6.79 12.57
N ALA A 246 0.33 7.51 13.67
CA ALA A 246 -0.38 6.99 14.85
C ALA A 246 -1.80 6.51 14.51
N TYR A 247 -2.48 7.18 13.57
CA TYR A 247 -3.81 6.79 13.11
C TYR A 247 -3.80 5.61 12.14
N THR A 248 -2.87 5.59 11.18
CA THR A 248 -2.88 4.61 10.09
C THR A 248 -2.28 3.26 10.48
N VAL A 249 -1.30 3.22 11.38
CA VAL A 249 -0.64 1.98 11.82
C VAL A 249 -1.62 0.95 12.40
N PRO A 250 -2.57 1.31 13.30
CA PRO A 250 -3.57 0.38 13.83
C PRO A 250 -4.49 -0.24 12.76
N LEU A 251 -4.58 0.31 11.55
CA LEU A 251 -5.39 -0.22 10.45
C LEU A 251 -4.67 -1.31 9.65
N ILE A 252 -3.38 -1.54 9.91
CA ILE A 252 -2.51 -2.45 9.17
C ILE A 252 -2.40 -3.79 9.94
N ARG A 253 -2.45 -4.90 9.22
CA ARG A 253 -2.18 -6.26 9.72
C ARG A 253 -0.72 -6.65 9.54
N GLU A 254 -0.20 -6.42 8.33
CA GLU A 254 1.17 -6.77 7.94
C GLU A 254 1.77 -5.65 7.11
N MET A 255 3.07 -5.43 7.25
CA MET A 255 3.82 -4.48 6.43
C MET A 255 5.14 -5.09 5.97
N HIS A 256 5.45 -4.92 4.70
CA HIS A 256 6.70 -5.37 4.09
C HIS A 256 7.37 -4.20 3.37
N CYS A 257 8.69 -4.13 3.48
CA CYS A 257 9.51 -3.15 2.78
C CYS A 257 10.57 -3.90 1.98
N ARG A 258 10.71 -3.55 0.70
CA ARG A 258 11.77 -4.07 -0.17
C ARG A 258 12.51 -2.92 -0.82
N ILE A 259 13.84 -2.96 -0.81
CA ILE A 259 14.69 -2.07 -1.61
C ILE A 259 14.99 -2.78 -2.92
N MET A 260 14.76 -2.09 -4.02
CA MET A 260 14.78 -2.63 -5.37
C MET A 260 15.71 -1.80 -6.24
N VAL A 261 16.37 -2.46 -7.19
CA VAL A 261 17.26 -1.87 -8.17
C VAL A 261 16.67 -2.11 -9.57
N PRO A 262 16.57 -1.09 -10.42
CA PRO A 262 16.08 -1.24 -11.79
C PRO A 262 16.86 -2.30 -12.56
N THR A 263 16.16 -3.07 -13.40
CA THR A 263 16.81 -3.96 -14.38
C THR A 263 17.33 -3.15 -15.58
N GLU A 264 18.24 -3.74 -16.36
CA GLU A 264 18.86 -3.09 -17.54
C GLU A 264 17.89 -2.73 -18.68
N PHE A 265 16.67 -3.27 -18.65
CA PHE A 265 15.61 -2.99 -19.62
C PHE A 265 14.44 -2.21 -18.99
N SER A 266 14.55 -1.87 -17.70
CA SER A 266 13.54 -1.06 -17.02
C SER A 266 13.56 0.37 -17.56
N PRO A 267 12.40 1.00 -17.79
CA PRO A 267 12.32 2.43 -18.07
C PRO A 267 12.76 3.32 -16.90
N THR A 268 12.82 2.77 -15.69
CA THR A 268 13.17 3.47 -14.45
C THR A 268 14.66 3.43 -14.10
N GLN A 269 15.51 3.31 -15.13
CA GLN A 269 16.97 3.22 -14.96
C GLN A 269 17.60 4.49 -14.40
#